data_AF-A0A9D6P4I6-F1
#
_entry.id   AF-A0A9D6P4I6-F1
#
_cell.length_a   1.000
_cell.length_b   1.000
_cell.length_c   1.000
_cell.angle_alpha   90.00
_cell.angle_beta   90.00
_cell.angle_gamma   90.00
#
_symmetry.space_group_name_H-M   'P 1'
#
loop_
_entity.id
_entity.type
_entity.pdbx_description
1 polymer ?
#
loop_
_entity_poly.entity_id
_entity_poly.type
_entity_poly.pdbx_seq_one_letter_code
_entity_poly.pdbx_strand_id
1 'polypeptide(L)'
;MNIENHLYRDHPVLRIQRHLDNAGISYLNSINGTSPESLMLRIQKLSPLARYLSSPAKIASIGVGQGEEIEALHELFGGKVQIIGIDVSKVALKASLDRSQMSQFMFDPILADASNLPLPSHSIDGLVISSVLHEVYSYSIDGIASWKQSIREVTRVLAEDGIFLLRDPAAPDMKEPVILRCLSDFSRSFYDYFREEFRFFRGWNGNSGYHFTERQANNEDYPQLNVSSETMLEFSQAAEVMLHFRNFWNDFRRNTVSFGDIHWKEINESYLVPNPNSTGGVMSIEEYVKAIFYEADQVLGDNNRLICLQYGKLTAPETNTFLAKHFTLNNEDDKNNSRLPSDNLLSQITNKLELVFKKVNV
;
A
#
# COMPACT_ATOMS: atom_id res chain seq x y z
N MET A 1 28.12 28.19 16.70
CA MET A 1 26.96 28.23 15.80
C MET A 1 26.95 26.89 15.07
N ASN A 2 26.09 25.96 15.49
CA ASN A 2 26.15 24.55 15.07
C ASN A 2 25.58 24.36 13.67
N ILE A 3 26.46 24.08 12.69
CA ILE A 3 26.10 23.82 11.29
C ILE A 3 25.51 22.41 11.11
N GLU A 4 25.65 21.50 12.09
CA GLU A 4 25.12 20.12 12.00
C GLU A 4 23.60 19.99 12.18
N ASN A 5 22.88 21.03 12.62
CA ASN A 5 21.43 20.96 12.84
C ASN A 5 20.56 21.35 11.64
N HIS A 6 21.15 21.77 10.52
CA HIS A 6 20.39 22.14 9.31
C HIS A 6 20.30 21.03 8.26
N LEU A 7 21.25 20.09 8.22
CA LEU A 7 21.24 19.01 7.22
C LEU A 7 20.27 17.85 7.54
N TYR A 8 19.83 17.71 8.80
CA TYR A 8 18.83 16.70 9.18
C TYR A 8 17.38 17.20 9.15
N ARG A 9 17.12 18.49 8.85
CA ARG A 9 15.74 19.01 8.87
C ARG A 9 14.91 18.66 7.64
N ASP A 10 15.57 18.24 6.56
CA ASP A 10 14.96 17.97 5.25
C ASP A 10 15.06 16.52 4.78
N HIS A 11 15.33 15.56 5.69
CA HIS A 11 15.26 14.15 5.31
C HIS A 11 13.80 13.78 4.95
N PRO A 12 13.53 13.20 3.77
CA PRO A 12 12.17 12.88 3.28
C PRO A 12 11.33 12.09 4.29
N VAL A 13 11.97 11.13 4.97
CA VAL A 13 11.39 10.30 6.03
C VAL A 13 10.75 11.13 7.16
N LEU A 14 11.39 12.24 7.55
CA LEU A 14 10.85 13.11 8.60
C LEU A 14 9.58 13.84 8.16
N ARG A 15 9.27 13.92 6.86
CA ARG A 15 8.08 14.63 6.34
C ARG A 15 6.83 13.77 6.48
N ILE A 16 6.89 12.52 6.05
CA ILE A 16 5.81 11.53 6.23
C ILE A 16 5.56 11.31 7.72
N GLN A 17 6.63 11.10 8.48
CA GLN A 17 6.55 10.97 9.93
C GLN A 17 5.83 12.17 10.56
N ARG A 18 6.26 13.41 10.26
CA ARG A 18 5.61 14.61 10.80
C ARG A 18 4.16 14.70 10.37
N HIS A 19 3.82 14.32 9.13
CA HIS A 19 2.44 14.33 8.67
C HIS A 19 1.58 13.36 9.49
N LEU A 20 1.99 12.09 9.58
CA LEU A 20 1.27 11.07 10.34
C LEU A 20 1.19 11.45 11.84
N ASP A 21 2.26 12.00 12.38
CA ASP A 21 2.31 12.44 13.77
C ASP A 21 1.39 13.65 14.04
N ASN A 22 1.27 14.58 13.07
CA ASN A 22 0.39 15.75 13.18
C ASN A 22 -1.08 15.41 12.93
N ALA A 23 -1.36 14.48 12.02
CA ALA A 23 -2.72 14.01 11.73
C ALA A 23 -3.34 13.29 12.94
N GLY A 24 -2.48 12.75 13.81
CA GLY A 24 -2.84 12.27 15.15
C GLY A 24 -3.71 11.01 15.13
N ILE A 25 -4.32 10.72 16.28
CA ILE A 25 -5.08 9.47 16.46
C ILE A 25 -6.38 9.44 15.64
N SER A 26 -6.97 10.61 15.35
CA SER A 26 -8.17 10.74 14.51
C SER A 26 -7.93 10.18 13.12
N TYR A 27 -6.73 10.39 12.57
CA TYR A 27 -6.32 9.85 11.29
C TYR A 27 -6.13 8.33 11.35
N LEU A 28 -5.42 7.81 12.36
CA LEU A 28 -5.30 6.35 12.50
C LEU A 28 -6.67 5.68 12.64
N ASN A 29 -7.63 6.35 13.29
CA ASN A 29 -8.99 5.90 13.42
C ASN A 29 -9.80 6.04 12.12
N SER A 30 -9.44 6.93 11.19
CA SER A 30 -10.12 7.01 9.88
C SER A 30 -9.67 5.86 8.96
N ILE A 31 -8.37 5.59 8.90
CA ILE A 31 -7.83 4.48 8.09
C ILE A 31 -8.27 3.10 8.64
N ASN A 32 -8.33 2.94 9.97
CA ASN A 32 -8.73 1.66 10.60
C ASN A 32 -10.21 1.63 10.99
N GLY A 33 -10.97 2.71 10.80
CA GLY A 33 -12.33 2.84 11.32
C GLY A 33 -13.39 2.04 10.57
N THR A 34 -13.03 1.30 9.52
CA THR A 34 -13.89 0.18 9.08
C THR A 34 -14.01 -0.76 10.27
N SER A 35 -15.23 -1.21 10.61
CA SER A 35 -15.50 -2.06 11.78
C SER A 35 -14.32 -2.99 12.09
N PRO A 36 -13.78 -3.00 13.33
CA PRO A 36 -12.57 -3.74 13.66
C PRO A 36 -12.60 -5.11 13.00
N GLU A 37 -11.63 -5.36 12.13
CA GLU A 37 -11.60 -6.64 11.45
C GLU A 37 -11.48 -7.72 12.51
N SER A 38 -12.34 -8.75 12.44
CA SER A 38 -12.30 -9.82 13.42
C SER A 38 -10.88 -10.39 13.47
N LEU A 39 -10.40 -10.70 14.67
CA LEU A 39 -9.06 -11.27 14.87
C LEU A 39 -8.85 -12.49 13.94
N MET A 40 -9.89 -13.30 13.72
CA MET A 40 -9.86 -14.44 12.81
C MET A 40 -9.52 -14.06 11.36
N LEU A 41 -10.12 -12.99 10.82
CA LEU A 41 -9.81 -12.53 9.46
C LEU A 41 -8.36 -12.02 9.37
N ARG A 42 -7.88 -11.33 10.41
CA ARG A 42 -6.48 -10.87 10.50
C ARG A 42 -5.50 -12.05 10.53
N ILE A 43 -5.82 -13.09 11.29
CA ILE A 43 -5.06 -14.36 11.31
C ILE A 43 -5.07 -15.02 9.94
N GLN A 44 -6.22 -15.10 9.27
CA GLN A 44 -6.32 -15.70 7.94
C GLN A 44 -5.41 -15.01 6.92
N LYS A 45 -5.35 -13.67 6.96
CA LYS A 45 -4.46 -12.86 6.12
C LYS A 45 -2.97 -13.15 6.33
N LEU A 46 -2.59 -13.62 7.52
CA LEU A 46 -1.22 -13.98 7.88
C LEU A 46 -0.94 -15.49 7.80
N SER A 47 -1.97 -16.31 7.57
CA SER A 47 -1.82 -17.75 7.42
C SER A 47 -0.83 -18.20 6.33
N PRO A 48 -0.64 -17.47 5.21
CA PRO A 48 0.41 -17.82 4.25
C PRO A 48 1.82 -17.78 4.88
N LEU A 49 2.10 -16.81 5.77
CA LEU A 49 3.38 -16.77 6.49
C LEU A 49 3.54 -18.02 7.37
N ALA A 50 2.54 -18.31 8.21
CA ALA A 50 2.57 -19.45 9.13
C ALA A 50 2.67 -20.81 8.41
N ARG A 51 2.14 -20.93 7.19
CA ARG A 51 2.23 -22.15 6.37
C ARG A 51 3.68 -22.52 6.04
N TYR A 52 4.55 -21.54 5.85
CA TYR A 52 5.93 -21.76 5.42
C TYR A 52 6.97 -21.51 6.53
N LEU A 53 6.53 -21.00 7.70
CA LEU A 53 7.40 -20.61 8.81
C LEU A 53 7.10 -21.47 10.05
N SER A 54 7.82 -22.57 10.23
CA SER A 54 7.45 -23.62 11.21
C SER A 54 7.96 -23.43 12.63
N SER A 55 8.99 -22.61 12.89
CA SER A 55 9.52 -22.34 14.24
C SER A 55 10.40 -21.07 14.27
N PRO A 56 9.82 -19.89 14.01
CA PRO A 56 10.60 -18.65 14.02
C PRO A 56 11.03 -18.27 15.44
N ALA A 57 12.22 -17.70 15.55
CA ALA A 57 12.65 -17.00 16.76
C ALA A 57 12.26 -15.51 16.70
N LYS A 58 12.33 -14.89 15.51
CA LYS A 58 12.02 -13.47 15.31
C LYS A 58 11.13 -13.23 14.10
N ILE A 59 10.08 -12.44 14.30
CA ILE A 59 9.21 -11.96 13.24
C ILE A 59 9.18 -10.44 13.27
N ALA A 60 9.29 -9.80 12.10
CA ALA A 60 9.09 -8.36 11.95
C ALA A 60 7.85 -8.06 11.10
N SER A 61 7.11 -7.03 11.47
CA SER A 61 6.06 -6.42 10.64
C SER A 61 6.43 -4.95 10.42
N ILE A 62 6.42 -4.52 9.15
CA ILE A 62 6.71 -3.15 8.74
C ILE A 62 5.39 -2.46 8.38
N GLY A 63 5.20 -1.24 8.87
CA GLY A 63 3.94 -0.50 8.78
C GLY A 63 2.89 -1.03 9.74
N VAL A 64 3.25 -1.21 11.01
CA VAL A 64 2.35 -1.85 12.00
C VAL A 64 1.06 -1.08 12.26
N GLY A 65 1.00 0.21 11.95
CA GLY A 65 -0.18 1.03 12.16
C GLY A 65 -0.65 0.95 13.62
N GLN A 66 -1.90 0.54 13.83
CA GLN A 66 -2.49 0.39 15.16
C GLN A 66 -2.21 -0.95 15.85
N GLY A 67 -1.31 -1.79 15.31
CA GLY A 67 -0.90 -3.05 15.94
C GLY A 67 -1.81 -4.24 15.69
N GLU A 68 -2.75 -4.14 14.76
CA GLU A 68 -3.70 -5.22 14.44
C GLU A 68 -3.00 -6.45 13.86
N GLU A 69 -1.98 -6.24 13.03
CA GLU A 69 -1.16 -7.31 12.45
C GLU A 69 -0.27 -7.95 13.51
N ILE A 70 0.28 -7.15 14.44
CA ILE A 70 1.10 -7.63 15.55
C ILE A 70 0.30 -8.53 16.49
N GLU A 71 -0.95 -8.14 16.81
CA GLU A 71 -1.87 -8.97 17.60
C GLU A 71 -2.12 -10.33 16.93
N ALA A 72 -2.34 -10.33 15.61
CA ALA A 72 -2.56 -11.56 14.85
C ALA A 72 -1.29 -12.43 14.73
N LEU A 73 -0.10 -11.83 14.59
CA LEU A 73 1.17 -12.54 14.67
C LEU A 73 1.38 -13.19 16.04
N HIS A 74 1.04 -12.49 17.12
CA HIS A 74 1.13 -13.04 18.47
C HIS A 74 0.23 -14.26 18.65
N GLU A 75 -1.01 -14.19 18.17
CA GLU A 75 -1.94 -15.33 18.22
C GLU A 75 -1.47 -16.51 17.37
N LEU A 76 -0.90 -16.26 16.18
CA LEU A 76 -0.43 -17.31 15.27
C LEU A 76 0.81 -18.06 15.77
N PHE A 77 1.79 -17.34 16.32
CA PHE A 77 3.11 -17.90 16.64
C PHE A 77 3.34 -18.06 18.15
N GLY A 78 2.45 -17.51 18.98
CA GLY A 78 2.51 -17.58 20.44
C GLY A 78 3.61 -16.73 21.08
N GLY A 79 3.61 -16.67 22.40
CA GLY A 79 4.53 -15.82 23.19
C GLY A 79 6.00 -16.25 23.25
N LYS A 80 6.43 -17.25 22.47
CA LYS A 80 7.84 -17.68 22.41
C LYS A 80 8.65 -16.98 21.34
N VAL A 81 7.98 -16.29 20.42
CA VAL A 81 8.59 -15.60 19.29
C VAL A 81 8.76 -14.13 19.64
N GLN A 82 9.93 -13.56 19.35
CA GLN A 82 10.13 -12.12 19.43
C GLN A 82 9.44 -11.46 18.24
N ILE A 83 8.41 -10.67 18.51
CA ILE A 83 7.71 -9.89 17.49
C ILE A 83 8.23 -8.46 17.52
N ILE A 84 8.66 -7.97 16.36
CA ILE A 84 9.17 -6.63 16.16
C ILE A 84 8.17 -5.86 15.31
N GLY A 85 7.73 -4.71 15.80
CA GLY A 85 6.80 -3.84 15.09
C GLY A 85 7.47 -2.56 14.62
N ILE A 86 7.52 -2.32 13.32
CA ILE A 86 8.24 -1.21 12.72
C ILE A 86 7.24 -0.24 12.08
N ASP A 87 7.35 1.05 12.39
CA ASP A 87 6.57 2.10 11.73
C ASP A 87 7.37 3.39 11.65
N VAL A 88 7.04 4.25 10.67
CA VAL A 88 7.63 5.58 10.53
C VAL A 88 6.92 6.61 11.43
N SER A 89 5.68 6.33 11.86
CA SER A 89 4.88 7.20 12.74
C SER A 89 5.01 6.82 14.21
N LYS A 90 5.31 7.82 15.05
CA LYS A 90 5.30 7.67 16.51
C LYS A 90 3.89 7.47 17.03
N VAL A 91 2.90 8.10 16.40
CA VAL A 91 1.49 7.98 16.79
C VAL A 91 0.98 6.56 16.51
N ALA A 92 1.37 5.97 15.37
CA ALA A 92 1.07 4.56 15.05
C ALA A 92 1.66 3.61 16.09
N LEU A 93 2.98 3.71 16.35
CA LEU A 93 3.64 2.88 17.36
C LEU A 93 3.01 3.04 18.76
N LYS A 94 2.64 4.25 19.14
CA LYS A 94 1.93 4.48 20.40
C LYS A 94 0.58 3.76 20.43
N ALA A 95 -0.22 3.87 19.36
CA ALA A 95 -1.51 3.18 19.27
C ALA A 95 -1.34 1.64 19.30
N SER A 96 -0.31 1.12 18.63
CA SER A 96 0.05 -0.31 18.67
C SER A 96 0.45 -0.76 20.08
N LEU A 97 1.21 0.05 20.81
CA LEU A 97 1.56 -0.22 22.21
C LEU A 97 0.33 -0.22 23.12
N ASP A 98 -0.54 0.78 22.98
CA ASP A 98 -1.79 0.87 23.77
C ASP A 98 -2.67 -0.39 23.50
N ARG A 99 -2.78 -0.84 22.24
CA ARG A 99 -3.46 -2.11 21.88
C ARG A 99 -2.80 -3.33 22.50
N SER A 100 -1.47 -3.40 22.48
CA SER A 100 -0.72 -4.53 23.05
C SER A 100 -0.97 -4.68 24.56
N GLN A 101 -1.08 -3.56 25.28
CA GLN A 101 -1.44 -3.55 26.69
C GLN A 101 -2.87 -4.03 26.92
N MET A 102 -3.82 -3.56 26.10
CA MET A 102 -5.23 -3.97 26.19
C MET A 102 -5.44 -5.45 25.88
N SER A 103 -4.69 -5.99 24.92
CA SER A 103 -4.82 -7.37 24.43
C SER A 103 -3.80 -8.32 25.08
N GLN A 104 -3.01 -7.82 26.03
CA GLN A 104 -2.04 -8.56 26.85
C GLN A 104 -0.97 -9.32 26.04
N PHE A 105 -0.45 -8.71 24.97
CA PHE A 105 0.71 -9.22 24.22
C PHE A 105 1.88 -8.25 24.30
N MET A 106 3.09 -8.75 24.01
CA MET A 106 4.32 -7.96 24.00
C MET A 106 4.95 -8.00 22.60
N PHE A 107 5.54 -6.88 22.20
CA PHE A 107 6.34 -6.76 20.99
C PHE A 107 7.36 -5.64 21.17
N ASP A 108 8.40 -5.63 20.32
CA ASP A 108 9.44 -4.60 20.31
C ASP A 108 9.11 -3.52 19.26
N PRO A 109 8.68 -2.31 19.66
CA PRO A 109 8.41 -1.22 18.73
C PRO A 109 9.70 -0.58 18.24
N ILE A 110 9.83 -0.37 16.93
CA ILE A 110 10.95 0.33 16.30
C ILE A 110 10.40 1.46 15.43
N LEU A 111 10.89 2.67 15.68
CA LEU A 111 10.64 3.83 14.85
C LEU A 111 11.65 3.88 13.71
N ALA A 112 11.26 3.50 12.50
CA ALA A 112 12.14 3.46 11.34
C ALA A 112 11.40 3.57 10.01
N ASP A 113 12.15 3.92 8.96
CA ASP A 113 11.67 3.85 7.58
C ASP A 113 11.91 2.45 7.00
N ALA A 114 10.98 1.97 6.16
CA ALA A 114 11.12 0.70 5.48
C ALA A 114 12.38 0.64 4.58
N SER A 115 12.86 1.78 4.09
CA SER A 115 14.07 1.91 3.27
C SER A 115 15.37 1.97 4.07
N ASN A 116 15.31 1.92 5.41
CA ASN A 116 16.49 1.91 6.27
C ASN A 116 16.17 1.25 7.62
N LEU A 117 16.18 -0.09 7.64
CA LEU A 117 15.79 -0.87 8.81
C LEU A 117 16.96 -0.97 9.80
N PRO A 118 16.78 -0.56 11.08
CA PRO A 118 17.82 -0.65 12.11
C PRO A 118 17.95 -2.07 12.67
N LEU A 119 17.96 -3.06 11.78
CA LEU A 119 18.04 -4.49 12.08
C LEU A 119 19.31 -5.07 11.46
N PRO A 120 19.98 -6.03 12.14
CA PRO A 120 21.11 -6.73 11.56
C PRO A 120 20.71 -7.52 10.31
N SER A 121 21.65 -7.68 9.39
CA SER A 121 21.48 -8.60 8.26
C SER A 121 21.25 -10.03 8.76
N HIS A 122 20.46 -10.81 8.04
CA HIS A 122 20.18 -12.22 8.34
C HIS A 122 19.66 -12.49 9.76
N SER A 123 18.77 -11.63 10.27
CA SER A 123 18.32 -11.65 11.67
C SER A 123 16.84 -11.94 11.86
N ILE A 124 16.04 -11.91 10.79
CA ILE A 124 14.58 -12.04 10.84
C ILE A 124 14.13 -13.32 10.13
N ASP A 125 13.42 -14.20 10.84
CA ASP A 125 12.94 -15.48 10.29
C ASP A 125 11.64 -15.30 9.50
N GLY A 126 10.77 -14.40 9.96
CA GLY A 126 9.53 -14.04 9.27
C GLY A 126 9.39 -12.53 9.12
N LEU A 127 9.05 -12.05 7.93
CA LEU A 127 8.83 -10.63 7.68
C LEU A 127 7.49 -10.41 6.99
N VAL A 128 6.72 -9.43 7.44
CA VAL A 128 5.47 -9.00 6.81
C VAL A 128 5.56 -7.55 6.37
N ILE A 129 5.15 -7.29 5.14
CA ILE A 129 4.78 -5.97 4.66
C ILE A 129 3.36 -6.06 4.09
N SER A 130 2.41 -5.34 4.69
CA SER A 130 1.02 -5.31 4.23
C SER A 130 0.54 -3.88 4.02
N SER A 131 0.24 -3.50 2.77
CA SER A 131 -0.28 -2.19 2.41
C SER A 131 0.67 -1.04 2.76
N VAL A 132 1.98 -1.20 2.50
CA VAL A 132 3.01 -0.19 2.82
C VAL A 132 3.78 0.27 1.59
N LEU A 133 4.08 -0.61 0.63
CA LEU A 133 5.01 -0.26 -0.45
C LEU A 133 4.44 0.81 -1.40
N HIS A 134 3.13 0.83 -1.61
CA HIS A 134 2.46 1.92 -2.32
C HIS A 134 2.52 3.26 -1.57
N GLU A 135 2.47 3.27 -0.24
CA GLU A 135 2.70 4.49 0.57
C GLU A 135 4.16 4.95 0.48
N VAL A 136 5.12 4.02 0.59
CA VAL A 136 6.56 4.30 0.41
C VAL A 136 6.81 4.96 -0.94
N TYR A 137 6.21 4.41 -2.01
CA TYR A 137 6.26 5.00 -3.34
C TYR A 137 5.62 6.39 -3.36
N SER A 138 4.42 6.52 -2.79
CA SER A 138 3.59 7.72 -2.91
C SER A 138 4.21 8.93 -2.24
N TYR A 139 4.71 8.75 -1.02
CA TYR A 139 5.05 9.86 -0.14
C TYR A 139 6.55 10.15 -0.04
N SER A 140 7.39 9.36 -0.71
CA SER A 140 8.82 9.66 -0.87
C SER A 140 9.08 10.65 -2.00
N ILE A 141 10.14 11.46 -1.86
CA ILE A 141 10.60 12.37 -2.93
C ILE A 141 10.93 11.57 -4.20
N ASP A 142 11.74 10.52 -4.04
CA ASP A 142 11.99 9.52 -5.07
C ASP A 142 11.37 8.19 -4.64
N GLY A 143 10.08 8.05 -4.89
CA GLY A 143 9.35 6.83 -4.54
C GLY A 143 9.82 5.57 -5.25
N ILE A 144 10.41 5.66 -6.45
CA ILE A 144 10.98 4.47 -7.10
C ILE A 144 12.22 4.03 -6.34
N ALA A 145 13.15 4.95 -6.05
CA ALA A 145 14.34 4.62 -5.28
C ALA A 145 13.99 4.13 -3.87
N SER A 146 13.04 4.77 -3.20
CA SER A 146 12.57 4.32 -1.87
C SER A 146 11.96 2.93 -1.92
N TRP A 147 11.08 2.64 -2.89
CA TRP A 147 10.50 1.30 -3.06
C TRP A 147 11.59 0.24 -3.26
N LYS A 148 12.56 0.50 -4.18
CA LYS A 148 13.68 -0.41 -4.45
C LYS A 148 14.50 -0.65 -3.18
N GLN A 149 14.82 0.42 -2.46
CA GLN A 149 15.60 0.34 -1.24
C GLN A 149 14.86 -0.41 -0.13
N SER A 150 13.55 -0.27 0.00
CA SER A 150 12.76 -1.06 0.97
C SER A 150 12.83 -2.56 0.68
N ILE A 151 12.75 -2.98 -0.59
CA ILE A 151 12.92 -4.40 -0.96
C ILE A 151 14.32 -4.91 -0.62
N ARG A 152 15.35 -4.11 -0.87
CA ARG A 152 16.74 -4.42 -0.53
C ARG A 152 16.92 -4.60 0.97
N GLU A 153 16.37 -3.69 1.78
CA GLU A 153 16.44 -3.77 3.24
C GLU A 153 15.74 -5.00 3.79
N VAL A 154 14.53 -5.31 3.31
CA VAL A 154 13.80 -6.53 3.66
C VAL A 154 14.64 -7.77 3.36
N THR A 155 15.22 -7.83 2.17
CA THR A 155 16.03 -8.97 1.72
C THR A 155 17.32 -9.11 2.54
N ARG A 156 17.94 -7.98 2.91
CA ARG A 156 19.13 -7.92 3.76
C ARG A 156 18.86 -8.47 5.16
N VAL A 157 17.77 -8.06 5.80
CA VAL A 157 17.46 -8.45 7.19
C VAL A 157 16.92 -9.88 7.30
N LEU A 158 16.35 -10.43 6.23
CA LEU A 158 15.81 -11.78 6.20
C LEU A 158 16.91 -12.83 6.42
N ALA A 159 16.70 -13.72 7.39
CA ALA A 159 17.58 -14.84 7.71
C ALA A 159 17.61 -15.88 6.57
N GLU A 160 18.61 -16.78 6.62
CA GLU A 160 18.57 -17.98 5.78
C GLU A 160 17.31 -18.79 6.08
N ASP A 161 16.69 -19.36 5.04
CA ASP A 161 15.37 -20.00 5.11
C ASP A 161 14.21 -19.10 5.58
N GLY A 162 14.46 -17.81 5.80
CA GLY A 162 13.46 -16.84 6.24
C GLY A 162 12.35 -16.61 5.20
N ILE A 163 11.16 -16.30 5.69
CA ILE A 163 9.94 -16.12 4.90
C ILE A 163 9.53 -14.64 4.89
N PHE A 164 9.26 -14.11 3.70
CA PHE A 164 8.73 -12.76 3.50
C PHE A 164 7.33 -12.82 2.89
N LEU A 165 6.33 -12.33 3.62
CA LEU A 165 4.96 -12.13 3.15
C LEU A 165 4.77 -10.67 2.72
N LEU A 166 4.45 -10.46 1.45
CA LEU A 166 4.08 -9.17 0.89
C LEU A 166 2.60 -9.15 0.52
N ARG A 167 1.89 -8.12 0.97
CA ARG A 167 0.51 -7.83 0.60
C ARG A 167 0.37 -6.37 0.22
N ASP A 168 -0.27 -6.07 -0.91
CA ASP A 168 -0.43 -4.69 -1.41
C ASP A 168 -1.61 -4.62 -2.39
N PRO A 169 -2.07 -3.44 -2.87
CA PRO A 169 -2.97 -3.37 -4.01
C PRO A 169 -2.32 -4.00 -5.26
N ALA A 170 -3.10 -4.75 -6.03
CA ALA A 170 -2.65 -5.32 -7.30
C ALA A 170 -3.22 -4.54 -8.48
N ALA A 171 -2.40 -4.33 -9.50
CA ALA A 171 -2.90 -3.83 -10.76
C ALA A 171 -3.90 -4.82 -11.40
N PRO A 172 -4.85 -4.32 -12.20
CA PRO A 172 -5.64 -5.16 -13.07
C PRO A 172 -4.76 -5.97 -14.04
N ASP A 173 -5.23 -7.16 -14.42
CA ASP A 173 -4.51 -8.04 -15.35
C ASP A 173 -4.61 -7.52 -16.78
N MET A 174 -5.79 -7.04 -17.15
CA MET A 174 -6.05 -6.42 -18.44
C MET A 174 -5.33 -5.06 -18.51
N LYS A 175 -4.67 -4.79 -19.64
CA LYS A 175 -3.91 -3.55 -19.88
C LYS A 175 -4.64 -2.59 -20.81
N GLU A 176 -5.68 -3.07 -21.46
CA GLU A 176 -6.51 -2.34 -22.40
C GLU A 176 -7.34 -1.27 -21.69
N PRO A 177 -7.64 -0.14 -22.37
CA PRO A 177 -8.54 0.86 -21.83
C PRO A 177 -9.95 0.33 -21.53
N VAL A 178 -10.60 0.98 -20.57
CA VAL A 178 -11.99 0.75 -20.18
C VAL A 178 -12.78 2.04 -20.24
N ILE A 179 -14.07 1.91 -20.56
CA ILE A 179 -15.05 2.97 -20.37
C ILE A 179 -15.54 2.90 -18.93
N LEU A 180 -15.18 3.90 -18.13
CA LEU A 180 -15.69 4.12 -16.79
C LEU A 180 -16.95 4.98 -16.87
N ARG A 181 -18.05 4.50 -16.27
CA ARG A 181 -19.29 5.24 -16.14
C ARG A 181 -19.62 5.49 -14.67
N CYS A 182 -19.88 6.74 -14.31
CA CYS A 182 -20.42 7.11 -13.00
C CYS A 182 -21.95 6.91 -12.97
N LEU A 183 -22.44 6.13 -12.01
CA LEU A 183 -23.87 5.79 -11.87
C LEU A 183 -24.64 6.73 -10.94
N SER A 184 -23.94 7.53 -10.14
CA SER A 184 -24.55 8.50 -9.22
C SER A 184 -23.89 9.87 -9.28
N ASP A 185 -24.64 10.91 -8.93
CA ASP A 185 -24.09 12.28 -8.82
C ASP A 185 -22.89 12.33 -7.86
N PHE A 186 -22.93 11.56 -6.78
CA PHE A 186 -21.82 11.48 -5.83
C PHE A 186 -20.54 10.90 -6.48
N SER A 187 -20.65 9.80 -7.24
CA SER A 187 -19.52 9.22 -7.96
C SER A 187 -18.97 10.14 -9.05
N ARG A 188 -19.85 10.92 -9.70
CA ARG A 188 -19.49 11.94 -10.69
C ARG A 188 -18.73 13.10 -10.03
N SER A 189 -19.28 13.67 -8.96
CA SER A 189 -18.61 14.74 -8.20
C SER A 189 -17.27 14.31 -7.63
N PHE A 190 -17.15 13.05 -7.20
CA PHE A 190 -15.87 12.50 -6.80
C PHE A 190 -14.89 12.39 -7.95
N TYR A 191 -15.30 11.90 -9.12
CA TYR A 191 -14.43 11.84 -10.28
C TYR A 191 -13.89 13.22 -10.66
N ASP A 192 -14.76 14.25 -10.66
CA ASP A 192 -14.35 15.63 -10.95
C ASP A 192 -13.33 16.15 -9.92
N TYR A 193 -13.59 15.93 -8.62
CA TYR A 193 -12.65 16.26 -7.55
C TYR A 193 -11.32 15.49 -7.68
N PHE A 194 -11.38 14.20 -7.97
CA PHE A 194 -10.21 13.34 -8.13
C PHE A 194 -9.34 13.83 -9.29
N ARG A 195 -9.92 14.07 -10.47
CA ARG A 195 -9.21 14.61 -11.63
C ARG A 195 -8.45 15.91 -11.30
N GLU A 196 -9.06 16.79 -10.53
CA GLU A 196 -8.52 18.13 -10.24
C GLU A 196 -7.45 18.15 -9.16
N GLU A 197 -7.49 17.21 -8.22
CA GLU A 197 -6.62 17.23 -7.04
C GLU A 197 -5.65 16.03 -6.93
N PHE A 198 -5.85 14.97 -7.73
CA PHE A 198 -5.03 13.76 -7.65
C PHE A 198 -3.55 14.05 -7.87
N ARG A 199 -2.75 13.72 -6.84
CA ARG A 199 -1.29 13.91 -6.80
C ARG A 199 -0.84 15.34 -7.11
N PHE A 200 -1.67 16.35 -6.81
CA PHE A 200 -1.25 17.74 -6.95
C PHE A 200 -0.27 18.18 -5.85
N PHE A 201 -0.26 17.48 -4.70
CA PHE A 201 0.58 17.77 -3.52
C PHE A 201 0.56 19.25 -3.10
N ARG A 202 -0.62 19.78 -2.76
CA ARG A 202 -0.73 21.09 -2.10
C ARG A 202 -0.23 20.95 -0.66
N GLY A 203 1.05 21.26 -0.44
CA GLY A 203 1.78 20.96 0.80
C GLY A 203 0.95 21.10 2.08
N TRP A 204 1.19 20.19 3.04
CA TRP A 204 0.34 19.94 4.21
C TRP A 204 0.08 21.14 5.14
N ASN A 205 0.86 22.22 5.04
CA ASN A 205 0.75 23.42 5.87
C ASN A 205 0.64 24.73 5.06
N GLY A 206 0.25 24.67 3.77
CA GLY A 206 0.07 25.85 2.92
C GLY A 206 1.35 26.64 2.56
N ASN A 207 2.50 26.27 3.14
CA ASN A 207 3.82 26.86 2.88
C ASN A 207 4.82 25.75 2.56
N SER A 208 4.89 25.31 1.31
CA SER A 208 6.12 24.71 0.76
C SER A 208 5.99 24.54 -0.75
N GLY A 209 6.71 25.38 -1.49
CA GLY A 209 7.01 25.18 -2.92
C GLY A 209 8.00 24.04 -3.14
N TYR A 210 7.70 22.85 -2.62
CA TYR A 210 8.44 21.64 -2.95
C TYR A 210 7.62 20.82 -3.93
N HIS A 211 8.01 20.99 -5.17
CA HIS A 211 7.40 20.37 -6.33
C HIS A 211 7.68 18.86 -6.33
N PHE A 212 6.67 18.04 -6.02
CA PHE A 212 6.59 16.66 -6.55
C PHE A 212 6.26 16.71 -8.06
N THR A 213 6.89 17.62 -8.82
CA THR A 213 6.47 18.03 -10.19
C THR A 213 6.46 16.89 -11.18
N GLU A 214 7.20 15.81 -10.94
CA GLU A 214 7.23 14.63 -11.81
C GLU A 214 6.02 13.71 -11.64
N ARG A 215 5.04 14.08 -10.80
CA ARG A 215 3.97 13.17 -10.35
C ARG A 215 2.56 13.74 -10.42
N GLN A 216 2.40 14.97 -10.91
CA GLN A 216 1.07 15.53 -11.16
C GLN A 216 0.44 14.77 -12.33
N ALA A 217 -0.72 14.18 -12.10
CA ALA A 217 -1.52 13.69 -13.21
C ALA A 217 -1.87 14.87 -14.12
N ASN A 218 -1.69 14.69 -15.43
CA ASN A 218 -2.15 15.68 -16.39
C ASN A 218 -3.68 15.56 -16.50
N ASN A 219 -4.35 16.65 -16.88
CA ASN A 219 -5.78 16.62 -17.22
C ASN A 219 -6.09 15.63 -18.35
N GLU A 220 -5.08 15.24 -19.14
CA GLU A 220 -5.18 14.21 -20.17
C GLU A 220 -5.24 12.78 -19.59
N ASP A 221 -4.68 12.54 -18.41
CA ASP A 221 -4.70 11.22 -17.75
C ASP A 221 -6.10 10.87 -17.24
N TYR A 222 -6.90 11.89 -16.92
CA TYR A 222 -8.26 11.76 -16.41
C TYR A 222 -9.19 12.72 -17.16
N PRO A 223 -9.72 12.35 -18.34
CA PRO A 223 -10.52 13.25 -19.16
C PRO A 223 -11.81 13.68 -18.47
N GLN A 224 -12.41 14.79 -18.91
CA GLN A 224 -13.75 15.16 -18.44
C GLN A 224 -14.79 14.10 -18.84
N LEU A 225 -15.75 13.86 -17.96
CA LEU A 225 -16.89 12.99 -18.26
C LEU A 225 -17.75 13.60 -19.36
N ASN A 226 -18.22 12.77 -20.28
CA ASN A 226 -19.16 13.18 -21.31
C ASN A 226 -20.59 13.38 -20.76
N VAL A 227 -21.56 13.70 -21.63
CA VAL A 227 -22.96 13.92 -21.25
C VAL A 227 -23.65 12.70 -20.63
N SER A 228 -23.11 11.49 -20.86
CA SER A 228 -23.57 10.23 -20.31
C SER A 228 -22.85 9.84 -19.01
N SER A 229 -22.03 10.74 -18.45
CA SER A 229 -21.17 10.50 -17.28
C SER A 229 -20.17 9.37 -17.53
N GLU A 230 -19.65 9.27 -18.75
CA GLU A 230 -18.68 8.27 -19.18
C GLU A 230 -17.36 8.91 -19.61
N THR A 231 -16.27 8.18 -19.42
CA THR A 231 -14.93 8.54 -19.92
C THR A 231 -14.12 7.27 -20.20
N MET A 232 -13.16 7.34 -21.12
CA MET A 232 -12.24 6.25 -21.40
C MET A 232 -10.95 6.46 -20.63
N LEU A 233 -10.48 5.42 -19.95
CA LEU A 233 -9.28 5.43 -19.13
C LEU A 233 -8.46 4.18 -19.38
N GLU A 234 -7.14 4.26 -19.19
CA GLU A 234 -6.35 3.04 -18.97
C GLU A 234 -6.94 2.30 -17.75
N PHE A 235 -6.98 0.97 -17.79
CA PHE A 235 -7.68 0.23 -16.72
C PHE A 235 -7.04 0.47 -15.33
N SER A 236 -5.74 0.70 -15.28
CA SER A 236 -5.06 1.09 -14.04
C SER A 236 -5.49 2.46 -13.51
N GLN A 237 -5.78 3.43 -14.39
CA GLN A 237 -6.29 4.75 -14.00
C GLN A 237 -7.72 4.63 -13.45
N ALA A 238 -8.58 3.84 -14.11
CA ALA A 238 -9.91 3.53 -13.60
C ALA A 238 -9.84 2.85 -12.22
N ALA A 239 -8.89 1.93 -12.03
CA ALA A 239 -8.65 1.29 -10.75
C ALA A 239 -8.25 2.30 -9.65
N GLU A 240 -7.33 3.23 -9.94
CA GLU A 240 -6.93 4.28 -9.01
C GLU A 240 -8.12 5.13 -8.56
N VAL A 241 -8.94 5.63 -9.49
CA VAL A 241 -10.16 6.41 -9.18
C VAL A 241 -11.05 5.64 -8.21
N MET A 242 -11.30 4.36 -8.49
CA MET A 242 -12.27 3.56 -7.74
C MET A 242 -11.76 3.13 -6.37
N LEU A 243 -10.46 2.87 -6.22
CA LEU A 243 -9.82 2.63 -4.93
C LEU A 243 -9.91 3.87 -4.04
N HIS A 244 -9.60 5.06 -4.59
CA HIS A 244 -9.74 6.31 -3.87
C HIS A 244 -11.19 6.62 -3.52
N PHE A 245 -12.13 6.37 -4.44
CA PHE A 245 -13.55 6.57 -4.18
C PHE A 245 -14.03 5.79 -2.96
N ARG A 246 -13.56 4.54 -2.82
CA ARG A 246 -13.93 3.69 -1.68
C ARG A 246 -13.49 4.32 -0.35
N ASN A 247 -12.27 4.83 -0.30
CA ASN A 247 -11.71 5.46 0.90
C ASN A 247 -12.37 6.82 1.17
N PHE A 248 -12.53 7.65 0.14
CA PHE A 248 -13.23 8.93 0.22
C PHE A 248 -14.65 8.76 0.76
N TRP A 249 -15.40 7.77 0.27
CA TRP A 249 -16.75 7.50 0.74
C TRP A 249 -16.79 7.21 2.23
N ASN A 250 -15.86 6.39 2.74
CA ASN A 250 -15.80 6.05 4.16
C ASN A 250 -15.51 7.29 5.01
N ASP A 251 -14.55 8.11 4.60
CA ASP A 251 -14.18 9.34 5.28
C ASP A 251 -15.31 10.38 5.24
N PHE A 252 -15.94 10.53 4.07
CA PHE A 252 -17.04 11.47 3.86
C PHE A 252 -18.22 11.12 4.76
N ARG A 253 -18.56 9.83 4.87
CA ARG A 253 -19.63 9.33 5.76
C ARG A 253 -19.34 9.55 7.24
N ARG A 254 -18.08 9.72 7.63
CA ARG A 254 -17.65 10.07 8.99
C ARG A 254 -17.49 11.57 9.20
N ASN A 255 -17.75 12.38 8.17
CA ASN A 255 -17.49 13.82 8.15
C ASN A 255 -16.01 14.17 8.40
N THR A 256 -15.08 13.32 7.97
CA THR A 256 -13.63 13.58 8.07
C THR A 256 -13.05 14.18 6.79
N VAL A 257 -13.80 14.17 5.69
CA VAL A 257 -13.45 14.82 4.42
C VAL A 257 -14.69 15.40 3.76
N SER A 258 -14.50 16.38 2.87
CA SER A 258 -15.54 16.94 2.01
C SER A 258 -15.02 17.15 0.58
N PHE A 259 -15.91 17.35 -0.40
CA PHE A 259 -15.47 17.68 -1.77
C PHE A 259 -14.67 18.99 -1.78
N GLY A 260 -13.54 18.99 -2.49
CA GLY A 260 -12.62 20.13 -2.55
C GLY A 260 -11.67 20.22 -1.36
N ASP A 261 -11.66 19.24 -0.46
CA ASP A 261 -10.67 19.17 0.62
C ASP A 261 -9.27 18.87 0.04
N ILE A 262 -8.45 19.90 -0.08
CA ILE A 262 -7.08 19.79 -0.61
C ILE A 262 -6.11 19.11 0.37
N HIS A 263 -6.54 18.84 1.60
CA HIS A 263 -5.73 18.22 2.66
C HIS A 263 -6.03 16.73 2.86
N TRP A 264 -6.98 16.16 2.09
CA TRP A 264 -7.26 14.73 2.14
C TRP A 264 -6.05 13.92 1.66
N LYS A 265 -5.34 13.28 2.58
CA LYS A 265 -4.01 12.72 2.31
C LYS A 265 -4.00 11.62 1.24
N GLU A 266 -5.06 10.83 1.18
CA GLU A 266 -5.24 9.74 0.23
C GLU A 266 -5.24 10.27 -1.21
N ILE A 267 -5.66 11.52 -1.48
CA ILE A 267 -5.68 12.06 -2.86
C ILE A 267 -4.28 12.15 -3.50
N ASN A 268 -3.23 12.07 -2.68
CA ASN A 268 -1.84 12.08 -3.13
C ASN A 268 -1.20 10.69 -3.15
N GLU A 269 -1.93 9.67 -2.72
CA GLU A 269 -1.48 8.28 -2.76
C GLU A 269 -1.62 7.72 -4.18
N SER A 270 -0.79 6.77 -4.55
CA SER A 270 -0.99 5.94 -5.74
C SER A 270 -0.92 4.52 -5.25
N TYR A 271 -2.06 3.83 -5.30
CA TYR A 271 -2.17 2.46 -4.83
C TYR A 271 -1.44 1.49 -5.77
N LEU A 272 -1.32 1.83 -7.05
CA LEU A 272 -0.71 0.98 -8.06
C LEU A 272 0.71 1.43 -8.38
N VAL A 273 1.68 0.76 -7.76
CA VAL A 273 3.11 1.09 -7.93
C VAL A 273 3.54 0.88 -9.40
N PRO A 274 4.11 1.90 -10.06
CA PRO A 274 4.64 1.75 -11.41
C PRO A 274 5.87 0.85 -11.43
N ASN A 275 6.14 0.26 -12.58
CA ASN A 275 7.28 -0.62 -12.73
C ASN A 275 8.59 0.16 -12.56
N PRO A 276 9.42 -0.19 -11.56
CA PRO A 276 10.62 0.58 -11.22
C PRO A 276 11.78 0.34 -12.21
N ASN A 277 11.59 -0.54 -13.19
CA ASN A 277 12.56 -0.94 -14.20
C ASN A 277 12.10 -0.66 -15.64
N SER A 278 10.95 0.00 -15.84
CA SER A 278 10.48 0.44 -17.15
C SER A 278 10.01 1.88 -17.14
N THR A 279 10.01 2.50 -18.33
CA THR A 279 9.50 3.85 -18.54
C THR A 279 7.97 3.83 -18.66
N GLY A 280 7.28 3.71 -17.53
CA GLY A 280 5.82 3.83 -17.44
C GLY A 280 5.08 2.50 -17.23
N GLY A 281 3.82 2.63 -16.80
CA GLY A 281 2.89 1.53 -16.56
C GLY A 281 2.94 0.95 -15.14
N VAL A 282 1.79 0.47 -14.66
CA VAL A 282 1.68 -0.27 -13.39
C VAL A 282 2.11 -1.73 -13.59
N MET A 283 2.78 -2.29 -12.59
CA MET A 283 3.27 -3.67 -12.66
C MET A 283 2.11 -4.67 -12.70
N SER A 284 2.12 -5.60 -13.66
CA SER A 284 1.46 -6.89 -13.45
C SER A 284 2.07 -7.57 -12.22
N ILE A 285 1.37 -8.55 -11.68
CA ILE A 285 1.87 -9.29 -10.52
C ILE A 285 3.14 -10.10 -10.87
N GLU A 286 3.31 -10.55 -12.11
CA GLU A 286 4.56 -11.17 -12.59
C GLU A 286 5.70 -10.17 -12.68
N GLU A 287 5.41 -8.96 -13.15
CA GLU A 287 6.39 -7.86 -13.20
C GLU A 287 6.80 -7.43 -11.79
N TYR A 288 5.86 -7.41 -10.84
CA TYR A 288 6.10 -7.10 -9.43
C TYR A 288 7.05 -8.13 -8.82
N VAL A 289 6.81 -9.43 -9.03
CA VAL A 289 7.70 -10.51 -8.57
C VAL A 289 9.09 -10.37 -9.21
N LYS A 290 9.19 -10.11 -10.52
CA LYS A 290 10.47 -9.90 -11.21
C LYS A 290 11.23 -8.69 -10.66
N ALA A 291 10.53 -7.60 -10.38
CA ALA A 291 11.14 -6.41 -9.77
C ALA A 291 11.68 -6.72 -8.37
N ILE A 292 10.94 -7.49 -7.56
CA ILE A 292 11.43 -7.95 -6.24
C ILE A 292 12.70 -8.80 -6.38
N PHE A 293 12.71 -9.79 -7.28
CA PHE A 293 13.89 -10.61 -7.51
C PHE A 293 15.08 -9.77 -7.95
N TYR A 294 14.88 -8.88 -8.91
CA TYR A 294 15.94 -8.00 -9.40
C TYR A 294 16.59 -7.18 -8.27
N GLU A 295 15.77 -6.59 -7.39
CA GLU A 295 16.28 -5.79 -6.27
C GLU A 295 16.87 -6.64 -5.14
N ALA A 296 16.32 -7.83 -4.89
CA ALA A 296 16.87 -8.79 -3.94
C ALA A 296 18.27 -9.26 -4.37
N ASP A 297 18.46 -9.57 -5.65
CA ASP A 297 19.73 -10.01 -6.22
C ASP A 297 20.82 -8.93 -6.14
N GLN A 298 20.47 -7.65 -5.94
CA GLN A 298 21.46 -6.58 -5.72
C GLN A 298 22.13 -6.64 -4.35
N VAL A 299 21.51 -7.29 -3.36
CA VAL A 299 21.99 -7.35 -1.97
C VAL A 299 22.28 -8.77 -1.49
N LEU A 300 21.77 -9.77 -2.19
CA LEU A 300 22.15 -11.16 -1.97
C LEU A 300 23.48 -11.43 -2.69
N GLY A 301 24.43 -12.03 -1.97
CA GLY A 301 25.63 -12.56 -2.61
C GLY A 301 25.33 -13.83 -3.42
N ASP A 302 26.32 -14.31 -4.18
CA ASP A 302 26.19 -15.41 -5.15
C ASP A 302 25.57 -16.72 -4.62
N ASN A 303 25.64 -16.95 -3.31
CA ASN A 303 25.14 -18.17 -2.66
C ASN A 303 23.68 -18.07 -2.19
N ASN A 304 23.01 -16.93 -2.35
CA ASN A 304 21.65 -16.74 -1.86
C ASN A 304 20.73 -16.20 -2.95
N ARG A 305 19.46 -16.61 -2.94
CA ARG A 305 18.41 -16.02 -3.77
C ARG A 305 17.07 -16.01 -3.05
N LEU A 306 16.15 -15.18 -3.51
CA LEU A 306 14.73 -15.32 -3.19
C LEU A 306 14.06 -16.27 -4.18
N ILE A 307 13.14 -17.10 -3.68
CA ILE A 307 12.18 -17.84 -4.49
C ILE A 307 10.76 -17.46 -4.07
N CYS A 308 9.85 -17.39 -5.03
CA CYS A 308 8.43 -17.14 -4.74
C CYS A 308 7.74 -18.49 -4.50
N LEU A 309 7.30 -18.72 -3.26
CA LEU A 309 6.60 -19.94 -2.84
C LEU A 309 5.10 -19.87 -3.11
N GLN A 310 4.52 -18.68 -3.02
CA GLN A 310 3.11 -18.45 -3.28
C GLN A 310 2.92 -17.16 -4.05
N TYR A 311 2.01 -17.25 -5.02
CA TYR A 311 1.61 -16.18 -5.89
C TYR A 311 0.08 -16.14 -5.97
N GLY A 312 -0.54 -15.05 -5.55
CA GLY A 312 -1.99 -14.96 -5.55
C GLY A 312 -2.53 -13.53 -5.55
N LYS A 313 -3.82 -13.44 -5.90
CA LYS A 313 -4.63 -12.24 -5.71
C LYS A 313 -5.81 -12.57 -4.79
N LEU A 314 -6.09 -11.68 -3.86
CA LEU A 314 -7.26 -11.73 -3.01
C LEU A 314 -8.27 -10.70 -3.49
N THR A 315 -9.46 -11.16 -3.87
CA THR A 315 -10.58 -10.29 -4.22
C THR A 315 -11.22 -9.70 -2.96
N ALA A 316 -11.75 -8.47 -3.02
CA ALA A 316 -12.58 -7.91 -1.96
C ALA A 316 -14.05 -7.82 -2.42
N PRO A 317 -14.85 -8.91 -2.30
CA PRO A 317 -16.20 -8.98 -2.87
C PRO A 317 -17.16 -7.92 -2.31
N GLU A 318 -17.02 -7.55 -1.05
CA GLU A 318 -17.81 -6.46 -0.44
C GLU A 318 -17.49 -5.10 -1.09
N THR A 319 -16.21 -4.83 -1.35
CA THR A 319 -15.77 -3.62 -2.06
C THR A 319 -16.26 -3.64 -3.51
N ASN A 320 -16.22 -4.78 -4.20
CA ASN A 320 -16.77 -4.92 -5.55
C ASN A 320 -18.27 -4.59 -5.59
N THR A 321 -19.03 -5.18 -4.65
CA THR A 321 -20.47 -4.95 -4.52
C THR A 321 -20.78 -3.49 -4.22
N PHE A 322 -19.95 -2.83 -3.40
CA PHE A 322 -20.07 -1.40 -3.14
C PHE A 322 -19.79 -0.58 -4.40
N LEU A 323 -18.68 -0.83 -5.09
CA LEU A 323 -18.27 -0.09 -6.28
C LEU A 323 -19.27 -0.24 -7.43
N ALA A 324 -19.87 -1.42 -7.61
CA ALA A 324 -20.91 -1.68 -8.62
C ALA A 324 -22.16 -0.80 -8.47
N LYS A 325 -22.41 -0.22 -7.29
CA LYS A 325 -23.51 0.74 -7.05
C LYS A 325 -23.21 2.14 -7.57
N HIS A 326 -21.92 2.42 -7.82
CA HIS A 326 -21.42 3.76 -8.14
C HIS A 326 -20.78 3.82 -9.53
N PHE A 327 -20.30 2.69 -10.05
CA PHE A 327 -19.62 2.64 -11.33
C PHE A 327 -20.00 1.39 -12.13
N THR A 328 -19.93 1.52 -13.46
CA THR A 328 -19.77 0.36 -14.36
C THR A 328 -18.52 0.52 -15.21
N LEU A 329 -17.94 -0.62 -15.60
CA LEU A 329 -16.80 -0.69 -16.50
C LEU A 329 -17.16 -1.51 -17.73
N ASN A 330 -16.70 -1.07 -18.89
CA ASN A 330 -16.83 -1.82 -20.14
C ASN A 330 -15.50 -1.78 -20.89
N ASN A 331 -15.09 -2.89 -21.49
CA ASN A 331 -14.02 -2.88 -22.49
C ASN A 331 -14.60 -2.48 -23.86
N GLU A 332 -13.84 -1.71 -24.65
CA GLU A 332 -14.27 -1.25 -25.99
C GLU A 332 -14.36 -2.40 -27.01
N ASP A 333 -13.75 -3.55 -26.72
CA ASP A 333 -13.46 -4.55 -27.74
C ASP A 333 -14.66 -5.46 -28.06
N ASP A 334 -15.57 -4.92 -28.89
CA ASP A 334 -16.74 -5.62 -29.45
C ASP A 334 -16.35 -6.57 -30.60
N LYS A 335 -15.11 -6.48 -31.11
CA LYS A 335 -14.68 -7.19 -32.33
C LYS A 335 -14.59 -8.71 -32.17
N ASN A 336 -14.40 -9.21 -30.95
CA ASN A 336 -14.23 -10.63 -30.68
C ASN A 336 -15.36 -11.25 -29.83
N ASN A 337 -16.47 -10.52 -29.58
CA ASN A 337 -17.55 -10.96 -28.68
C ASN A 337 -17.07 -11.34 -27.26
N SER A 338 -15.86 -10.92 -26.86
CA SER A 338 -15.25 -11.21 -25.56
C SER A 338 -15.43 -10.06 -24.58
N ARG A 339 -16.61 -9.44 -24.58
CA ARG A 339 -16.93 -8.37 -23.62
C ARG A 339 -16.95 -8.98 -22.22
N LEU A 340 -16.03 -8.52 -21.35
CA LEU A 340 -16.03 -8.96 -19.97
C LEU A 340 -17.20 -8.27 -19.25
N PRO A 341 -18.00 -9.01 -18.45
CA PRO A 341 -18.99 -8.39 -17.57
C PRO A 341 -18.32 -7.37 -16.65
N SER A 342 -19.01 -6.26 -16.35
CA SER A 342 -18.50 -5.22 -15.43
C SER A 342 -18.05 -5.80 -14.09
N ASP A 343 -18.76 -6.79 -13.55
CA ASP A 343 -18.40 -7.45 -12.29
C ASP A 343 -17.02 -8.13 -12.35
N ASN A 344 -16.66 -8.71 -13.51
CA ASN A 344 -15.34 -9.32 -13.70
C ASN A 344 -14.25 -8.24 -13.71
N LEU A 345 -14.50 -7.10 -14.36
CA LEU A 345 -13.55 -5.96 -14.35
C LEU A 345 -13.42 -5.36 -12.95
N LEU A 346 -14.54 -5.14 -12.24
CA LEU A 346 -14.53 -4.62 -10.86
C LEU A 346 -13.74 -5.53 -9.93
N SER A 347 -13.86 -6.84 -10.11
CA SER A 347 -13.10 -7.79 -9.29
C SER A 347 -11.59 -7.65 -9.44
N GLN A 348 -11.10 -7.18 -10.59
CA GLN A 348 -9.68 -6.93 -10.81
C GLN A 348 -9.17 -5.67 -10.10
N ILE A 349 -9.99 -4.64 -9.96
CA ILE A 349 -9.62 -3.37 -9.30
C ILE A 349 -9.31 -3.55 -7.82
N THR A 350 -10.11 -4.39 -7.14
CA THR A 350 -10.00 -4.53 -5.68
C THR A 350 -9.05 -5.64 -5.26
N ASN A 351 -8.34 -6.23 -6.21
CA ASN A 351 -7.39 -7.29 -5.93
C ASN A 351 -6.27 -6.75 -5.04
N LYS A 352 -5.92 -7.55 -4.03
CA LYS A 352 -4.68 -7.39 -3.30
C LYS A 352 -3.72 -8.50 -3.70
N LEU A 353 -2.48 -8.14 -3.98
CA LEU A 353 -1.42 -9.12 -4.17
C LEU A 353 -1.13 -9.81 -2.83
N GLU A 354 -0.89 -11.11 -2.88
CA GLU A 354 -0.45 -11.94 -1.76
C GLU A 354 0.70 -12.81 -2.24
N LEU A 355 1.91 -12.36 -1.93
CA LEU A 355 3.15 -12.98 -2.37
C LEU A 355 3.92 -13.49 -1.17
N VAL A 356 4.37 -14.74 -1.24
CA VAL A 356 5.26 -15.32 -0.23
C VAL A 356 6.59 -15.67 -0.86
N PHE A 357 7.66 -15.13 -0.30
CA PHE A 357 9.02 -15.39 -0.71
C PHE A 357 9.78 -16.16 0.37
N LYS A 358 10.75 -16.97 -0.05
CA LYS A 358 11.70 -17.62 0.83
C LYS A 358 13.12 -17.32 0.36
N LYS A 359 14.00 -16.99 1.30
CA LYS A 359 15.44 -16.90 1.06
C LYS A 359 16.06 -18.29 1.14
N VAL A 360 16.74 -18.70 0.07
CA VAL A 360 17.38 -20.01 -0.03
C VAL A 360 18.86 -19.87 -0.35
N ASN A 361 19.66 -20.77 0.20
CA ASN A 361 21.05 -20.97 -0.18
C ASN A 361 21.08 -21.84 -1.45
N VAL A 362 21.90 -21.48 -2.45
CA VAL A 362 21.91 -22.09 -3.81
C VAL A 362 23.04 -23.08 -3.98
#